data_AF-A0A3D6EEQ6-F1
#
_entry.id   AF-A0A3D6EEQ6-F1
#
_cell.length_a   1.000
_cell.length_b   1.000
_cell.length_c   1.000
_cell.angle_alpha   90.00
_cell.angle_beta   90.00
_cell.angle_gamma   90.00
#
_symmetry.space_group_name_H-M   'P 1'
#
loop_
_entity.id
_entity.type
_entity.pdbx_description
1 polymer ?
#
loop_
_entity_poly.entity_id
_entity_poly.type
_entity_poly.pdbx_seq_one_letter_code
_entity_poly.pdbx_strand_id
1 'polypeptide(L)'
;MEDTFFLDNYEKTLQMGLSRICSGAGLIGDELLSSEDIDSKWEEFIKDYVADAVNNFNDYPEAALAWAAFLGMGVAHNWDTNWTFHRHDKYSDYYGTRGWDDMDEHIIHAVLGLPLDGAEAKKITDTLQNCALATLGLIRHEGVEAQTSTGFYVLTRSYTVMFRLGAAIELYRLGYKKVAVN
;
A
#
# COMPACT_ATOMS: atom_id res chain seq x y z
N MET A 1 9.86 15.13 21.75
CA MET A 1 10.49 14.77 20.47
C MET A 1 10.32 13.28 20.38
N GLU A 2 9.39 12.81 19.55
CA GLU A 2 9.22 11.38 19.28
C GLU A 2 10.56 10.76 18.92
N ASP A 3 10.74 9.47 19.23
CA ASP A 3 11.92 8.73 18.81
C ASP A 3 11.84 8.47 17.29
N THR A 4 12.11 9.51 16.51
CA THR A 4 12.11 9.46 15.05
C THR A 4 13.10 8.41 14.55
N PHE A 5 14.19 8.18 15.27
CA PHE A 5 15.18 7.16 14.93
C PHE A 5 14.58 5.74 14.98
N PHE A 6 13.78 5.43 16.00
CA PHE A 6 13.04 4.17 16.06
C PHE A 6 12.09 4.02 14.86
N LEU A 7 11.26 5.03 14.60
CA LEU A 7 10.25 4.99 13.53
C LEU A 7 10.90 4.88 12.14
N ASP A 8 12.00 5.60 11.90
CA ASP A 8 12.73 5.57 10.63
C ASP A 8 13.38 4.20 10.39
N ASN A 9 13.95 3.58 11.45
CA ASN A 9 14.50 2.24 11.37
C ASN A 9 13.41 1.17 11.15
N TYR A 10 12.27 1.32 11.82
CA TYR A 10 11.10 0.46 11.61
C TYR A 10 10.63 0.54 10.15
N GLU A 11 10.39 1.74 9.63
CA GLU A 11 9.93 1.95 8.24
C GLU A 11 10.90 1.33 7.24
N LYS A 12 12.21 1.58 7.41
CA LYS A 12 13.25 1.02 6.56
C LYS A 12 13.27 -0.50 6.60
N THR A 13 13.17 -1.09 7.79
CA THR A 13 13.16 -2.55 8.00
C THR A 13 11.95 -3.17 7.32
N LEU A 14 10.78 -2.57 7.52
CA LEU A 14 9.54 -3.01 6.89
C LEU A 14 9.65 -2.95 5.36
N GLN A 15 10.04 -1.80 4.80
CA GLN A 15 10.16 -1.63 3.35
C GLN A 15 11.12 -2.65 2.73
N MET A 16 12.28 -2.89 3.34
CA MET A 16 13.24 -3.89 2.86
C MET A 16 12.66 -5.31 2.91
N GLY A 17 11.95 -5.66 3.99
CA GLY A 17 11.33 -6.97 4.15
C GLY A 17 10.25 -7.21 3.10
N LEU A 18 9.33 -6.26 2.92
CA LEU A 18 8.22 -6.38 1.98
C LEU A 18 8.70 -6.35 0.52
N SER A 19 9.70 -5.53 0.20
CA SER A 19 10.30 -5.51 -1.14
C SER A 19 10.87 -6.88 -1.53
N ARG A 20 11.48 -7.61 -0.58
CA ARG A 20 11.98 -8.98 -0.82
C ARG A 20 10.86 -9.99 -1.08
N ILE A 21 9.72 -9.84 -0.40
CA ILE A 21 8.55 -10.69 -0.63
C ILE A 21 8.04 -10.47 -2.06
N CYS A 22 7.83 -9.21 -2.44
CA CYS A 22 7.32 -8.87 -3.77
C CYS A 22 8.29 -9.20 -4.91
N SER A 23 9.59 -8.99 -4.72
CA SER A 23 10.60 -9.36 -5.73
C SER A 23 10.75 -10.87 -5.85
N GLY A 24 10.68 -11.61 -4.74
CA GLY A 24 10.64 -13.08 -4.74
C GLY A 24 9.41 -13.64 -5.45
N ALA A 25 8.28 -12.94 -5.38
CA ALA A 25 7.09 -13.24 -6.18
C ALA A 25 7.21 -12.77 -7.64
N GLY A 26 8.21 -11.96 -8.01
CA GLY A 26 8.34 -11.37 -9.35
C GLY A 26 7.24 -10.35 -9.65
N LEU A 27 6.80 -9.59 -8.65
CA LEU A 27 5.85 -8.48 -8.78
C LEU A 27 6.52 -7.10 -8.80
N ILE A 28 7.80 -7.04 -8.42
CA ILE A 28 8.66 -5.86 -8.58
C ILE A 28 10.05 -6.31 -9.04
N GLY A 29 10.85 -5.38 -9.55
CA GLY A 29 12.26 -5.59 -9.88
C GLY A 29 13.19 -5.47 -8.66
N ASP A 30 14.48 -5.25 -8.93
CA ASP A 30 15.51 -5.10 -7.89
C ASP A 30 15.35 -3.81 -7.06
N GLU A 31 14.70 -2.80 -7.63
CA GLU A 31 14.47 -1.51 -6.99
C GLU A 31 12.98 -1.19 -6.91
N LEU A 32 12.59 -0.56 -5.79
CA LEU A 32 11.22 -0.07 -5.57
C LEU A 32 11.00 1.19 -6.41
N LEU A 33 10.06 1.13 -7.35
CA LEU A 33 9.67 2.29 -8.17
C LEU A 33 8.84 3.27 -7.33
N SER A 34 8.99 4.57 -7.58
CA SER A 34 8.24 5.63 -6.91
C SER A 34 7.96 6.79 -7.87
N SER A 35 6.99 7.63 -7.51
CA SER A 35 6.65 8.85 -8.23
C SER A 35 6.21 9.91 -7.22
N GLU A 36 6.73 11.13 -7.37
CA GLU A 36 6.39 12.24 -6.47
C GLU A 36 4.89 12.57 -6.51
N ASP A 37 4.25 12.45 -7.68
CA ASP A 37 2.80 12.63 -7.83
C ASP A 37 2.01 11.62 -6.98
N ILE A 38 2.43 10.35 -7.02
CA ILE A 38 1.78 9.25 -6.30
C ILE A 38 2.01 9.38 -4.80
N ASP A 39 3.25 9.70 -4.38
CA ASP A 39 3.58 9.96 -2.98
C ASP A 39 2.79 11.17 -2.44
N SER A 40 2.68 12.25 -3.21
CA SER A 40 1.87 13.42 -2.84
C SER A 40 0.40 13.07 -2.67
N LYS A 41 -0.11 12.16 -3.50
CA LYS A 41 -1.50 11.71 -3.40
C LYS A 41 -1.76 10.92 -2.10
N TRP A 42 -0.78 10.15 -1.66
CA TRP A 42 -0.86 9.47 -0.37
C TRP A 42 -0.89 10.45 0.81
N GLU A 43 -0.15 11.55 0.75
CA GLU A 43 -0.19 12.60 1.79
C GLU A 43 -1.59 13.23 1.93
N GLU A 44 -2.34 13.31 0.83
CA GLU A 44 -3.75 13.72 0.85
C GLU A 44 -4.65 12.65 1.47
N PHE A 45 -4.41 11.37 1.17
CA PHE A 45 -5.30 10.26 1.53
C PHE A 45 -5.08 9.68 2.92
N ILE A 46 -3.86 9.73 3.46
CA ILE A 46 -3.47 8.97 4.64
C ILE A 46 -4.34 9.25 5.87
N LYS A 47 -4.83 10.48 6.05
CA LYS A 47 -5.68 10.84 7.19
C LYS A 47 -7.03 10.14 7.13
N ASP A 48 -7.67 10.15 5.96
CA ASP A 48 -8.97 9.51 5.74
C ASP A 48 -8.81 7.99 5.76
N TYR A 49 -7.73 7.48 5.15
CA TYR A 49 -7.39 6.06 5.19
C TYR A 49 -7.22 5.55 6.63
N VAL A 50 -6.44 6.26 7.46
CA VAL A 50 -6.23 5.89 8.86
C VAL A 50 -7.54 5.94 9.65
N ALA A 51 -8.42 6.91 9.36
CA ALA A 51 -9.72 6.99 10.02
C ALA A 51 -10.59 5.74 9.76
N ASP A 52 -10.66 5.28 8.51
CA ASP A 52 -11.36 4.03 8.17
C ASP A 52 -10.67 2.80 8.76
N ALA A 53 -9.34 2.74 8.61
CA ALA A 53 -8.57 1.59 9.04
C ALA A 53 -8.68 1.39 10.56
N VAL A 54 -8.64 2.46 11.38
CA VAL A 54 -8.80 2.36 12.84
C VAL A 54 -10.15 1.78 13.24
N ASN A 55 -11.23 2.08 12.51
CA ASN A 55 -12.56 1.53 12.80
C ASN A 55 -12.63 0.02 12.57
N ASN A 56 -11.77 -0.52 11.70
CA ASN A 56 -11.82 -1.92 11.26
C ASN A 56 -10.62 -2.75 11.74
N PHE A 57 -9.55 -2.11 12.23
CA PHE A 57 -8.27 -2.78 12.50
C PHE A 57 -8.35 -3.88 13.54
N ASN A 58 -9.23 -3.74 14.55
CA ASN A 58 -9.37 -4.75 15.59
C ASN A 58 -9.94 -6.07 15.06
N ASP A 59 -10.83 -5.99 14.07
CA ASP A 59 -11.49 -7.16 13.50
C ASP A 59 -10.71 -7.71 12.30
N TYR A 60 -10.12 -6.83 11.48
CA TYR A 60 -9.46 -7.20 10.21
C TYR A 60 -8.14 -6.45 9.98
N PRO A 61 -7.10 -6.68 10.82
CA PRO A 61 -5.84 -5.95 10.72
C PRO A 61 -5.06 -6.24 9.44
N GLU A 62 -5.12 -7.48 8.92
CA GLU A 62 -4.49 -7.85 7.65
C GLU A 62 -5.13 -7.13 6.47
N ALA A 63 -6.47 -7.03 6.45
CA ALA A 63 -7.20 -6.33 5.40
C ALA A 63 -6.87 -4.84 5.39
N ALA A 64 -6.88 -4.21 6.57
CA ALA A 64 -6.51 -2.80 6.73
C ALA A 64 -5.08 -2.49 6.25
N LEU A 65 -4.14 -3.43 6.38
CA LEU A 65 -2.79 -3.25 5.86
C LEU A 65 -2.73 -3.51 4.35
N ALA A 66 -3.38 -4.57 3.87
CA ALA A 66 -3.38 -4.94 2.46
C ALA A 66 -4.06 -3.89 1.58
N TRP A 67 -5.18 -3.30 2.02
CA TRP A 67 -5.93 -2.30 1.25
C TRP A 67 -5.14 -1.02 1.00
N ALA A 68 -4.16 -0.68 1.84
CA ALA A 68 -3.27 0.44 1.58
C ALA A 68 -2.41 0.16 0.32
N ALA A 69 -1.95 -1.09 0.16
CA ALA A 69 -1.23 -1.50 -1.03
C ALA A 69 -2.13 -1.56 -2.27
N PHE A 70 -3.36 -2.08 -2.17
CA PHE A 70 -4.30 -2.00 -3.29
C PHE A 70 -4.56 -0.55 -3.68
N LEU A 71 -4.80 0.36 -2.73
CA LEU A 71 -4.96 1.79 -3.00
C LEU A 71 -3.75 2.37 -3.75
N GLY A 72 -2.52 2.01 -3.34
CA GLY A 72 -1.30 2.39 -4.06
C GLY A 72 -1.28 1.92 -5.51
N MET A 73 -1.74 0.68 -5.77
CA MET A 73 -1.88 0.17 -7.13
C MET A 73 -2.91 0.97 -7.93
N GLY A 74 -4.10 1.23 -7.37
CA GLY A 74 -5.14 2.01 -8.03
C GLY A 74 -4.66 3.41 -8.41
N VAL A 75 -3.99 4.11 -7.49
CA VAL A 75 -3.43 5.44 -7.74
C VAL A 75 -2.37 5.42 -8.84
N ALA A 76 -1.47 4.44 -8.82
CA ALA A 76 -0.44 4.29 -9.86
C ALA A 76 -1.06 4.01 -11.24
N HIS A 77 -2.10 3.20 -11.31
CA HIS A 77 -2.83 2.90 -12.54
C HIS A 77 -3.47 4.16 -13.14
N ASN A 78 -4.17 4.93 -12.29
CA ASN A 78 -4.84 6.15 -12.68
C ASN A 78 -3.85 7.27 -13.04
N TRP A 79 -2.69 7.30 -12.39
CA TRP A 79 -1.58 8.20 -12.74
C TRP A 79 -1.07 7.94 -14.17
N ASP A 80 -0.83 6.68 -14.53
CA ASP A 80 -0.42 6.29 -15.90
C ASP A 80 -1.52 6.57 -16.94
N THR A 81 -2.77 6.26 -16.59
CA THR A 81 -3.91 6.39 -17.51
C THR A 81 -4.17 7.84 -17.91
N ASN A 82 -4.34 8.75 -16.93
CA ASN A 82 -4.54 10.18 -17.18
C ASN A 82 -4.40 11.00 -15.89
N TRP A 83 -3.16 11.32 -15.50
CA TRP A 83 -2.91 12.09 -14.28
C TRP A 83 -3.63 13.46 -14.24
N THR A 84 -3.79 14.15 -15.38
CA THR A 84 -4.47 15.47 -15.40
C THR A 84 -5.91 15.39 -14.89
N PHE A 85 -6.59 14.27 -15.19
CA PHE A 85 -7.91 13.98 -14.68
C PHE A 85 -7.84 13.47 -13.23
N HIS A 86 -7.09 12.39 -13.01
CA HIS A 86 -7.07 11.63 -11.76
C HIS A 86 -6.37 12.32 -10.58
N ARG A 87 -5.58 13.38 -10.80
CA ARG A 87 -5.00 14.18 -9.71
C ARG A 87 -6.06 14.79 -8.77
N HIS A 88 -7.31 14.89 -9.22
CA HIS A 88 -8.42 15.39 -8.41
C HIS A 88 -9.25 14.29 -7.74
N ASP A 89 -8.92 13.01 -7.99
CA ASP A 89 -9.63 11.89 -7.36
C ASP A 89 -9.53 12.02 -5.84
N LYS A 90 -10.63 11.77 -5.17
CA LYS A 90 -10.68 11.66 -3.71
C LYS A 90 -10.36 10.24 -3.31
N TYR A 91 -9.96 10.06 -2.06
CA TYR A 91 -9.77 8.75 -1.48
C TYR A 91 -11.02 7.85 -1.64
N SER A 92 -12.22 8.41 -1.43
CA SER A 92 -13.50 7.70 -1.61
C SER A 92 -13.78 7.24 -3.04
N ASP A 93 -13.10 7.79 -4.05
CA ASP A 93 -13.30 7.40 -5.45
C ASP A 93 -12.68 6.02 -5.74
N TYR A 94 -11.84 5.50 -4.83
CA TYR A 94 -11.27 4.15 -4.88
C TYR A 94 -12.10 3.10 -4.13
N TYR A 95 -13.23 3.49 -3.54
CA TYR A 95 -14.14 2.55 -2.91
C TYR A 95 -14.89 1.72 -3.93
N GLY A 96 -15.18 0.47 -3.56
CA GLY A 96 -16.14 -0.33 -4.29
C GLY A 96 -17.58 0.02 -3.93
N THR A 97 -18.51 -0.80 -4.41
CA THR A 97 -19.94 -0.63 -4.18
C THR A 97 -20.35 -0.80 -2.71
N ARG A 98 -19.53 -1.49 -1.92
CA ARG A 98 -19.71 -1.71 -0.48
C ARG A 98 -18.82 -0.77 0.35
N GLY A 99 -18.21 0.23 -0.27
CA GLY A 99 -17.38 1.22 0.40
C GLY A 99 -15.95 0.73 0.57
N TRP A 100 -15.43 0.87 1.79
CA TRP A 100 -14.08 0.42 2.14
C TRP A 100 -13.94 -1.11 2.04
N ASP A 101 -15.01 -1.85 2.38
CA ASP A 101 -15.03 -3.32 2.53
C ASP A 101 -14.77 -4.12 1.24
N ASP A 102 -14.88 -3.50 0.08
CA ASP A 102 -14.64 -4.13 -1.23
C ASP A 102 -13.63 -3.35 -2.09
N MET A 103 -12.77 -2.55 -1.44
CA MET A 103 -11.74 -1.75 -2.10
C MET A 103 -10.76 -2.61 -2.92
N ASP A 104 -10.32 -3.75 -2.40
CA ASP A 104 -9.41 -4.65 -3.10
C ASP A 104 -10.01 -5.23 -4.39
N GLU A 105 -11.23 -5.78 -4.30
CA GLU A 105 -11.99 -6.29 -5.45
C GLU A 105 -12.23 -5.20 -6.49
N HIS A 106 -12.63 -4.00 -6.04
CA HIS A 106 -12.85 -2.85 -6.91
C HIS A 106 -11.57 -2.44 -7.63
N ILE A 107 -10.46 -2.29 -6.91
CA ILE A 107 -9.19 -1.87 -7.50
C ILE A 107 -8.70 -2.92 -8.50
N ILE A 108 -8.67 -4.20 -8.13
CA ILE A 108 -8.19 -5.26 -9.02
C ILE A 108 -9.04 -5.35 -10.29
N HIS A 109 -10.36 -5.31 -10.15
CA HIS A 109 -11.26 -5.58 -11.27
C HIS A 109 -11.64 -4.34 -12.06
N ALA A 110 -12.17 -3.32 -11.37
CA ALA A 110 -12.76 -2.16 -12.02
C ALA A 110 -11.71 -1.11 -12.40
N VAL A 111 -10.66 -0.94 -11.59
CA VAL A 111 -9.58 0.03 -11.87
C VAL A 111 -8.52 -0.59 -12.77
N LEU A 112 -7.89 -1.69 -12.33
CA LEU A 112 -6.77 -2.31 -13.06
C LEU A 112 -7.21 -3.17 -14.26
N GLY A 113 -8.50 -3.51 -14.34
CA GLY A 113 -9.05 -4.32 -15.43
C GLY A 113 -8.69 -5.81 -15.37
N LEU A 114 -8.26 -6.32 -14.21
CA LEU A 114 -7.88 -7.73 -14.06
C LEU A 114 -9.11 -8.60 -13.75
N PRO A 115 -9.22 -9.80 -14.33
CA PRO A 115 -10.25 -10.75 -13.90
C PRO A 115 -9.93 -11.26 -12.49
N LEU A 116 -10.91 -11.23 -11.59
CA LEU A 116 -10.73 -11.62 -10.17
C LEU A 116 -10.27 -13.08 -10.02
N ASP A 117 -10.71 -13.97 -10.91
CA ASP A 117 -10.30 -15.37 -10.99
C ASP A 117 -9.03 -15.60 -11.82
N GLY A 118 -8.42 -14.52 -12.33
CA GLY A 118 -7.18 -14.53 -13.08
C GLY A 118 -5.97 -14.90 -12.24
N ALA A 119 -5.02 -15.60 -12.86
CA ALA A 119 -3.78 -16.00 -12.20
C ALA A 119 -2.96 -14.79 -11.70
N GLU A 120 -2.97 -13.68 -12.43
CA GLU A 120 -2.27 -12.45 -12.05
C GLU A 120 -2.93 -11.76 -10.85
N ALA A 121 -4.25 -11.57 -10.87
CA ALA A 121 -5.01 -11.01 -9.75
C ALA A 121 -4.78 -11.82 -8.47
N LYS A 122 -4.91 -13.15 -8.56
CA LYS A 122 -4.65 -14.04 -7.42
C LYS A 122 -3.24 -13.91 -6.88
N LYS A 123 -2.24 -13.87 -7.76
CA LYS A 123 -0.83 -13.72 -7.37
C LYS A 123 -0.57 -12.41 -6.63
N ILE A 124 -1.17 -11.31 -7.10
CA ILE A 124 -1.07 -9.99 -6.45
C ILE A 124 -1.74 -10.07 -5.07
N THR A 125 -2.98 -10.53 -5.00
CA THR A 125 -3.74 -10.62 -3.74
C THR A 125 -3.03 -11.50 -2.70
N ASP A 126 -2.60 -12.70 -3.09
CA ASP A 126 -1.90 -13.62 -2.18
C ASP A 126 -0.57 -12.99 -1.68
N THR A 127 0.13 -12.25 -2.55
CA THR A 127 1.38 -11.58 -2.17
C THR A 127 1.15 -10.41 -1.21
N LEU A 128 0.15 -9.57 -1.47
CA LEU A 128 -0.19 -8.45 -0.59
C LEU A 128 -0.72 -8.92 0.76
N GLN A 129 -1.45 -10.02 0.81
CA GLN A 129 -1.83 -10.68 2.07
C GLN A 129 -0.60 -11.17 2.85
N ASN A 130 0.38 -11.79 2.18
CA ASN A 130 1.65 -12.17 2.81
C ASN A 130 2.43 -10.95 3.34
N CYS A 131 2.41 -9.83 2.62
CA CYS A 131 3.01 -8.57 3.07
C CYS A 131 2.30 -8.00 4.30
N ALA A 132 0.96 -8.04 4.35
CA ALA A 132 0.18 -7.63 5.50
C ALA A 132 0.51 -8.48 6.74
N LEU A 133 0.58 -9.81 6.57
CA LEU A 133 0.97 -10.74 7.64
C LEU A 133 2.40 -10.48 8.14
N ALA A 134 3.35 -10.24 7.23
CA ALA A 134 4.74 -9.91 7.60
C ALA A 134 4.81 -8.58 8.36
N THR A 135 4.00 -7.59 7.96
CA THR A 135 3.88 -6.31 8.64
C THR A 135 3.36 -6.48 10.07
N LEU A 136 2.28 -7.25 10.27
CA LEU A 136 1.78 -7.56 11.61
C LEU A 136 2.80 -8.31 12.46
N GLY A 137 3.55 -9.23 11.85
CA GLY A 137 4.65 -9.93 12.51
C GLY A 137 5.70 -8.97 13.04
N LEU A 138 6.10 -7.97 12.24
CA LEU A 138 7.08 -6.97 12.65
C LEU A 138 6.53 -6.04 13.74
N ILE A 139 5.28 -5.55 13.61
CA ILE A 139 4.63 -4.71 14.64
C ILE A 139 4.62 -5.43 15.99
N ARG A 140 4.28 -6.73 16.01
CA ARG A 140 4.28 -7.55 17.23
C ARG A 140 5.69 -7.76 17.78
N HIS A 141 6.69 -7.93 16.91
CA HIS A 141 8.08 -8.11 17.31
C HIS A 141 8.67 -6.86 17.97
N GLU A 142 8.33 -5.67 17.49
CA GLU A 142 8.75 -4.40 18.11
C GLU A 142 8.16 -4.20 19.52
N GLY A 143 7.16 -5.00 19.91
CA GLY A 143 6.55 -4.94 21.25
C GLY A 143 5.82 -3.63 21.51
N VAL A 144 5.37 -2.94 20.46
CA VAL A 144 4.72 -1.64 20.58
C VAL A 144 3.32 -1.83 21.15
N GLU A 145 3.02 -1.10 22.23
CA GLU A 145 1.73 -1.19 22.91
C GLU A 145 0.62 -0.55 22.06
N ALA A 146 -0.51 -1.26 21.92
CA ALA A 146 -1.69 -0.74 21.26
C ALA A 146 -2.21 0.52 21.98
N GLN A 147 -2.89 1.41 21.25
CA GLN A 147 -3.48 2.64 21.81
C GLN A 147 -2.45 3.63 22.43
N THR A 148 -1.17 3.49 22.06
CA THR A 148 -0.13 4.48 22.35
C THR A 148 0.17 5.35 21.14
N SER A 149 0.80 6.52 21.34
CA SER A 149 1.27 7.36 20.23
C SER A 149 2.25 6.59 19.33
N THR A 150 3.22 5.88 19.92
CA THR A 150 4.17 5.05 19.17
C THR A 150 3.45 3.98 18.35
N GLY A 151 2.45 3.29 18.91
CA GLY A 151 1.64 2.32 18.19
C GLY A 151 0.92 2.92 16.99
N PHE A 152 0.33 4.11 17.17
CA PHE A 152 -0.31 4.85 16.09
C PHE A 152 0.67 5.22 14.97
N TYR A 153 1.86 5.72 15.31
CA TYR A 153 2.86 6.08 14.29
C TYR A 153 3.45 4.87 13.58
N VAL A 154 3.72 3.77 14.29
CA VAL A 154 4.14 2.49 13.69
C VAL A 154 3.10 2.01 12.68
N LEU A 155 1.82 2.06 13.04
CA LEU A 155 0.75 1.65 12.15
C LEU A 155 0.61 2.59 10.93
N THR A 156 0.67 3.90 11.15
CA THR A 156 0.62 4.90 10.08
C THR A 156 1.79 4.73 9.10
N ARG A 157 3.00 4.50 9.60
CA ARG A 157 4.20 4.20 8.79
C ARG A 157 4.04 2.90 8.01
N SER A 158 3.37 1.91 8.60
CA SER A 158 3.06 0.64 7.94
C SER A 158 2.15 0.83 6.73
N TYR A 159 1.08 1.63 6.87
CA TYR A 159 0.21 1.96 5.73
C TYR A 159 0.97 2.68 4.62
N THR A 160 1.86 3.63 4.96
CA THR A 160 2.72 4.30 3.98
C THR A 160 3.61 3.34 3.20
N VAL A 161 4.26 2.39 3.88
CA VAL A 161 5.08 1.38 3.20
C VAL A 161 4.22 0.48 2.32
N MET A 162 3.06 0.02 2.81
CA MET A 162 2.14 -0.81 2.04
C MET A 162 1.65 -0.08 0.78
N PHE A 163 1.23 1.18 0.90
CA PHE A 163 0.82 2.02 -0.24
C PHE A 163 1.93 2.15 -1.28
N ARG A 164 3.15 2.53 -0.85
CA ARG A 164 4.30 2.66 -1.77
C ARG A 164 4.65 1.34 -2.45
N LEU A 165 4.54 0.23 -1.74
CA LEU A 165 4.77 -1.10 -2.28
C LEU A 165 3.74 -1.43 -3.37
N GLY A 166 2.47 -1.16 -3.12
CA GLY A 166 1.40 -1.30 -4.10
C GLY A 166 1.63 -0.47 -5.35
N ALA A 167 1.94 0.82 -5.18
CA ALA A 167 2.28 1.70 -6.29
C ALA A 167 3.46 1.14 -7.12
N ALA A 168 4.50 0.65 -6.46
CA ALA A 168 5.66 0.07 -7.13
C ALA A 168 5.32 -1.21 -7.92
N ILE A 169 4.45 -2.07 -7.39
CA ILE A 169 3.95 -3.27 -8.09
C ILE A 169 3.23 -2.86 -9.37
N GLU A 170 2.34 -1.88 -9.28
CA GLU A 170 1.57 -1.45 -10.44
C GLU A 170 2.45 -0.75 -11.49
N LEU A 171 3.34 0.15 -11.08
CA LEU A 171 4.30 0.78 -11.98
C LEU A 171 5.15 -0.27 -12.72
N TYR A 172 5.59 -1.31 -12.01
CA TYR A 172 6.32 -2.42 -12.61
C TYR A 172 5.46 -3.20 -13.62
N ARG A 173 4.21 -3.47 -13.28
CA ARG A 173 3.23 -4.16 -14.16
C ARG A 173 2.94 -3.36 -15.43
N LEU A 174 2.87 -2.03 -15.34
CA LEU A 174 2.70 -1.11 -16.46
C LEU A 174 3.98 -0.96 -17.32
N GLY A 175 5.09 -1.56 -16.90
CA GLY A 175 6.33 -1.61 -17.67
C GLY A 175 7.30 -0.46 -17.40
N TYR A 176 7.06 0.34 -16.35
CA TYR A 176 8.01 1.38 -15.95
C TYR A 176 9.32 0.78 -15.45
N LYS A 177 10.39 1.54 -15.68
CA LYS A 177 11.74 1.21 -15.21
C LYS A 177 12.35 2.48 -14.64
N LYS A 178 13.19 2.32 -13.61
CA LYS A 178 13.96 3.44 -13.09
C LYS A 178 14.96 3.91 -14.16
N VAL A 179 14.98 5.21 -14.42
CA VAL A 179 15.94 5.85 -15.31
C VAL A 179 16.77 6.82 -14.48
N ALA A 180 18.09 6.78 -14.62
CA ALA A 180 18.95 7.80 -14.04
C ALA A 180 18.67 9.13 -14.76
N VAL A 181 18.25 10.15 -14.01
CA VAL A 181 18.17 11.51 -14.52
C VAL A 181 19.60 12.06 -14.55
N ASN A 182 20.15 12.25 -15.75
CA ASN A 182 21.47 12.87 -15.96
C ASN A 182 21.39 14.39 -15.80
#